data_AF-A0A7C6IRE3-F1
#
_entry.id   AF-A0A7C6IRE3-F1
#
_cell.length_a   1.000
_cell.length_b   1.000
_cell.length_c   1.000
_cell.angle_alpha   90.00
_cell.angle_beta   90.00
_cell.angle_gamma   90.00
#
_symmetry.space_group_name_H-M   'P 1'
#
loop_
_entity.id
_entity.type
_entity.pdbx_description
1 polymer ?
#
loop_
_entity_poly.entity_id
_entity_poly.type
_entity_poly.pdbx_seq_one_letter_code
_entity_poly.pdbx_strand_id
1 'polypeptide(L)'
;MNIVGERTLENGELWYNIEYSDGKKDITGWINSEYTVKDRQDLLDETYRRLDFSPQKKAKEYPNNPRVETRGIYLTIYSASGSRLDSLIEMAKKTKINTFVIDVKEDRGLVLFPNETAAKYSPKANRQAPLKDIEGLMKKLKDNGIYAIARIVCFKDPTYVDQFPDRAILDKRTGKPYKSRDGLIWASPHDKNLWEYNINMAKEAAAVGFNEVQFDYVRFPASNGGKLDSVLDYKNKDGVSKPETIQNFLKKAYSEISPLEVYVAADVYGMVSSVEDDMGIGQYWEAISNVVDYICPMKYPSHYGNGIYGLAVPDAYPYETVYYSARDSVARNRNIQTPAIIRPWIQDFTASWVSGHIKYGEKQVRDQIRALEENGITEYLLWNAGNTYTEAAVR
;
A
#
# COMPACT_ATOMS: atom_id res chain seq x y z
N MET A 1 23.03 -8.11 -4.56
CA MET A 1 24.14 -8.98 -4.98
C MET A 1 24.63 -8.44 -6.31
N ASN A 2 25.91 -8.09 -6.41
CA ASN A 2 26.54 -7.60 -7.63
C ASN A 2 27.63 -8.60 -8.05
N ILE A 3 27.77 -8.86 -9.34
CA ILE A 3 28.90 -9.64 -9.85
C ILE A 3 30.06 -8.68 -10.06
N VAL A 4 31.14 -8.88 -9.30
CA VAL A 4 32.35 -8.04 -9.31
C VAL A 4 33.52 -8.72 -10.03
N GLY A 5 33.33 -9.95 -10.49
CA GLY A 5 34.28 -10.68 -11.33
C GLY A 5 33.73 -12.00 -11.81
N GLU A 6 34.35 -12.58 -12.84
CA GLU A 6 34.05 -13.92 -13.33
C GLU A 6 35.35 -14.65 -13.65
N ARG A 7 35.36 -15.98 -13.51
CA ARG A 7 36.48 -16.83 -13.93
C ARG A 7 35.95 -18.15 -14.45
N THR A 8 36.61 -18.69 -15.46
CA THR A 8 36.37 -20.04 -15.95
C THR A 8 37.54 -20.92 -15.52
N LEU A 9 37.25 -22.01 -14.81
CA LEU A 9 38.26 -23.00 -14.41
C LEU A 9 38.66 -23.86 -15.62
N GLU A 10 39.79 -24.57 -15.52
CA GLU A 10 40.31 -25.43 -16.62
C GLU A 10 39.33 -26.55 -17.02
N ASN A 11 38.46 -26.98 -16.10
CA ASN A 11 37.41 -27.96 -16.37
C ASN A 11 36.16 -27.36 -17.06
N GLY A 12 36.19 -26.07 -17.41
CA GLY A 12 35.09 -25.35 -18.08
C GLY A 12 34.05 -24.75 -17.15
N GLU A 13 34.15 -24.95 -15.82
CA GLU A 13 33.21 -24.36 -14.87
C GLU A 13 33.35 -22.84 -14.79
N LEU A 14 32.24 -22.12 -14.97
CA LEU A 14 32.16 -20.69 -14.76
C LEU A 14 31.83 -20.39 -13.30
N TRP A 15 32.56 -19.46 -12.71
CA TRP A 15 32.36 -18.99 -11.34
C TRP A 15 32.23 -17.47 -11.35
N TYR A 16 31.29 -16.95 -10.57
CA TYR A 16 31.10 -15.52 -10.35
C TYR A 16 31.66 -15.13 -8.99
N ASN A 17 32.44 -14.05 -8.94
CA ASN A 17 32.75 -13.37 -7.70
C ASN A 17 31.61 -12.40 -7.40
N ILE A 18 30.84 -12.69 -6.36
CA ILE A 18 29.69 -11.91 -5.96
C ILE A 18 30.02 -11.04 -4.75
N GLU A 19 29.45 -9.85 -4.72
CA GLU A 19 29.42 -8.96 -3.56
C GLU A 19 27.97 -8.78 -3.11
N TYR A 20 27.70 -9.00 -1.83
CA TYR A 20 26.38 -8.73 -1.24
C TYR A 20 26.51 -8.26 0.20
N SER A 21 25.52 -7.52 0.68
CA SER A 21 25.46 -7.07 2.07
C SER A 21 24.55 -8.00 2.88
N ASP A 22 25.02 -8.48 4.02
CA ASP A 22 24.17 -9.21 4.99
C ASP A 22 23.37 -8.28 5.91
N GLY A 23 23.46 -6.97 5.66
CA GLY A 23 22.85 -5.92 6.48
C GLY A 23 23.72 -5.47 7.67
N LYS A 24 24.88 -6.09 7.89
CA LYS A 24 25.89 -5.65 8.87
C LYS A 24 27.23 -5.33 8.20
N LYS A 25 27.59 -6.06 7.15
CA LYS A 25 28.83 -5.87 6.37
C LYS A 25 28.63 -6.34 4.93
N ASP A 26 29.52 -5.88 4.07
CA ASP A 26 29.63 -6.39 2.71
C ASP A 26 30.50 -7.65 2.69
N ILE A 27 30.04 -8.66 1.97
CA ILE A 27 30.64 -9.97 1.85
C ILE A 27 30.93 -10.20 0.37
N THR A 28 32.17 -10.58 0.08
CA THR A 28 32.61 -10.99 -1.26
C THR A 28 32.95 -12.47 -1.26
N GLY A 29 32.56 -13.21 -2.30
CA GLY A 29 32.89 -14.62 -2.42
C GLY A 29 32.63 -15.18 -3.82
N TRP A 30 33.26 -16.31 -4.12
CA TRP A 30 33.07 -17.02 -5.38
C TRP A 30 31.94 -18.04 -5.26
N ILE A 31 31.04 -18.06 -6.24
CA ILE A 31 29.96 -19.02 -6.38
C ILE A 31 29.96 -19.59 -7.80
N ASN A 32 29.76 -20.90 -7.93
CA ASN A 32 29.66 -21.55 -9.24
C ASN A 32 28.39 -21.04 -9.95
N SER A 33 28.49 -20.74 -11.25
CA SER A 33 27.37 -20.25 -12.07
C SER A 33 26.22 -21.24 -12.22
N GLU A 34 26.40 -22.51 -11.85
CA GLU A 34 25.31 -23.48 -11.76
C GLU A 34 24.33 -23.15 -10.61
N TYR A 35 24.83 -22.53 -9.54
CA TYR A 35 24.05 -22.22 -8.34
C TYR A 35 23.60 -20.75 -8.27
N THR A 36 23.87 -19.96 -9.32
CA THR A 36 23.49 -18.55 -9.36
C THR A 36 23.33 -18.07 -10.78
N VAL A 37 22.76 -16.88 -10.96
CA VAL A 37 22.56 -16.27 -12.28
C VAL A 37 23.20 -14.90 -12.35
N LYS A 38 23.45 -14.42 -13.57
CA LYS A 38 24.05 -13.12 -13.80
C LYS A 38 23.06 -11.98 -13.54
N ASP A 39 21.81 -12.15 -13.97
CA ASP A 39 20.71 -11.26 -13.63
C ASP A 39 19.72 -12.00 -12.73
N ARG A 40 19.42 -11.46 -11.55
CA ARG A 40 18.41 -12.02 -10.64
C ARG A 40 17.06 -12.26 -11.31
N GLN A 41 16.73 -11.52 -12.37
CA GLN A 41 15.49 -11.70 -13.13
C GLN A 41 15.40 -13.08 -13.76
N ASP A 42 16.53 -13.72 -14.03
CA ASP A 42 16.58 -15.09 -14.54
C ASP A 42 16.05 -16.11 -13.52
N LEU A 43 16.08 -15.80 -12.21
CA LEU A 43 15.49 -16.64 -11.16
C LEU A 43 13.98 -16.46 -11.00
N LEU A 44 13.41 -15.39 -11.57
CA LEU A 44 12.00 -15.10 -11.40
C LEU A 44 11.13 -16.04 -12.24
N ASP A 45 9.94 -16.38 -11.73
CA ASP A 45 8.89 -17.01 -12.52
C ASP A 45 8.56 -16.16 -13.77
N GLU A 46 8.15 -16.81 -14.85
CA GLU A 46 7.81 -16.13 -16.12
C GLU A 46 6.81 -14.97 -15.91
N THR A 47 5.86 -15.15 -14.99
CA THR A 47 4.86 -14.15 -14.62
C THR A 47 5.49 -12.85 -14.11
N TYR A 48 6.60 -12.95 -13.39
CA TYR A 48 7.29 -11.79 -12.81
C TYR A 48 8.38 -11.24 -13.72
N ARG A 49 8.96 -12.04 -14.62
CA ARG A 49 9.94 -11.58 -15.63
C ARG A 49 9.39 -10.52 -16.57
N ARG A 50 8.07 -10.47 -16.76
CA ARG A 50 7.39 -9.47 -17.61
C ARG A 50 7.21 -8.12 -16.91
N LEU A 51 7.50 -8.04 -15.62
CA LEU A 51 7.38 -6.79 -14.86
C LEU A 51 8.54 -5.84 -15.19
N ASP A 52 8.27 -4.55 -15.09
CA ASP A 52 9.26 -3.51 -15.32
C ASP A 52 10.04 -3.22 -14.04
N PHE A 53 11.28 -3.70 -13.99
CA PHE A 53 12.24 -3.41 -12.91
C PHE A 53 13.24 -2.31 -13.29
N SER A 54 13.08 -1.66 -14.45
CA SER A 54 13.97 -0.58 -14.86
C SER A 54 13.83 0.62 -13.92
N PRO A 55 14.91 1.37 -13.65
CA PRO A 55 14.86 2.52 -12.76
C PRO A 55 13.82 3.55 -13.22
N GLN A 56 12.92 3.93 -12.33
CA GLN A 56 11.88 4.91 -12.62
C GLN A 56 12.36 6.32 -12.27
N LYS A 57 12.07 7.30 -13.12
CA LYS A 57 12.37 8.71 -12.84
C LYS A 57 11.35 9.24 -11.82
N LYS A 58 11.74 9.27 -10.55
CA LYS A 58 10.92 9.81 -9.46
C LYS A 58 11.42 11.16 -9.00
N ALA A 59 10.51 12.06 -8.66
CA ALA A 59 10.88 13.34 -8.07
C ALA A 59 11.43 13.11 -6.66
N LYS A 60 12.65 13.61 -6.41
CA LYS A 60 13.21 13.58 -5.06
C LYS A 60 12.37 14.43 -4.11
N GLU A 61 11.94 15.58 -4.58
CA GLU A 61 11.12 16.54 -3.84
C GLU A 61 10.43 17.50 -4.83
N TYR A 62 9.31 18.08 -4.42
CA TYR A 62 8.62 19.14 -5.14
C TYR A 62 8.75 20.48 -4.39
N PRO A 63 9.09 21.61 -5.06
CA PRO A 63 9.31 22.89 -4.39
C PRO A 63 8.13 23.40 -3.56
N ASN A 64 6.90 23.21 -4.04
CA ASN A 64 5.68 23.68 -3.37
C ASN A 64 5.01 22.60 -2.50
N ASN A 65 5.62 21.42 -2.43
CA ASN A 65 5.14 20.27 -1.69
C ASN A 65 6.34 19.44 -1.19
N PRO A 66 7.13 19.98 -0.24
CA PRO A 66 8.30 19.29 0.29
C PRO A 66 7.90 17.98 0.98
N ARG A 67 8.83 17.03 1.04
CA ARG A 67 8.56 15.77 1.77
C ARG A 67 8.50 16.05 3.27
N VAL A 68 7.59 15.35 3.95
CA VAL A 68 7.46 15.42 5.41
C VAL A 68 7.59 14.01 5.96
N GLU A 69 8.43 13.87 7.00
CA GLU A 69 8.53 12.64 7.77
C GLU A 69 7.19 12.39 8.49
N THR A 70 6.40 11.48 7.93
CA THR A 70 5.00 11.32 8.28
C THR A 70 4.81 10.44 9.51
N ARG A 71 4.04 10.96 10.47
CA ARG A 71 3.46 10.21 11.58
C ARG A 71 1.96 10.44 11.52
N GLY A 72 1.28 9.54 10.83
CA GLY A 72 -0.08 9.79 10.36
C GLY A 72 -1.17 9.03 11.10
N ILE A 73 -2.40 9.50 10.94
CA ILE A 73 -3.62 8.82 11.38
C ILE A 73 -4.65 8.73 10.25
N TYR A 74 -5.42 7.65 10.24
CA TYR A 74 -6.55 7.46 9.33
C TYR A 74 -7.80 8.24 9.73
N LEU A 75 -8.50 8.82 8.76
CA LEU A 75 -9.79 9.48 8.92
C LEU A 75 -10.76 8.95 7.86
N THR A 76 -11.93 8.50 8.32
CA THR A 76 -13.06 8.22 7.41
C THR A 76 -13.59 9.51 6.79
N ILE A 77 -14.42 9.38 5.73
CA ILE A 77 -15.13 10.53 5.15
C ILE A 77 -15.97 11.29 6.18
N TYR A 78 -16.50 10.61 7.20
CA TYR A 78 -17.36 11.21 8.23
C TYR A 78 -16.58 11.90 9.34
N SER A 79 -15.44 11.34 9.73
CA SER A 79 -14.57 11.98 10.72
C SER A 79 -13.96 13.26 10.16
N ALA A 80 -13.57 13.26 8.88
CA ALA A 80 -13.05 14.43 8.18
C ALA A 80 -14.13 15.51 7.93
N SER A 81 -15.40 15.13 7.78
CA SER A 81 -16.51 16.07 7.57
C SER A 81 -17.28 16.45 8.83
N GLY A 82 -16.87 15.96 10.01
CA GLY A 82 -17.64 16.04 11.24
C GLY A 82 -16.90 16.68 12.40
N SER A 83 -17.54 16.72 13.57
CA SER A 83 -16.98 17.31 14.79
C SER A 83 -15.74 16.60 15.33
N ARG A 84 -15.49 15.36 14.89
CA ARG A 84 -14.29 14.59 15.26
C ARG A 84 -13.00 15.26 14.76
N LEU A 85 -13.04 15.91 13.60
CA LEU A 85 -11.88 16.55 12.99
C LEU A 85 -11.15 17.49 13.96
N ASP A 86 -11.88 18.38 14.62
CA ASP A 86 -11.27 19.38 15.51
C ASP A 86 -10.56 18.70 16.70
N SER A 87 -11.14 17.63 17.25
CA SER A 87 -10.48 16.86 18.33
C SER A 87 -9.20 16.16 17.85
N LEU A 88 -9.16 15.69 16.61
CA LEU A 88 -7.96 15.06 16.03
C LEU A 88 -6.88 16.11 15.72
N ILE A 89 -7.27 17.32 15.28
CA ILE A 89 -6.34 18.45 15.10
C ILE A 89 -5.74 18.85 16.46
N GLU A 90 -6.56 18.92 17.51
CA GLU A 90 -6.07 19.22 18.86
C GLU A 90 -5.16 18.12 19.42
N MET A 91 -5.40 16.85 19.05
CA MET A 91 -4.48 15.75 19.36
C MET A 91 -3.15 15.93 18.61
N ALA A 92 -3.19 16.25 17.32
CA ALA A 92 -1.98 16.48 16.51
C ALA A 92 -1.10 17.59 17.11
N LYS A 93 -1.68 18.69 17.59
CA LYS A 93 -0.95 19.77 18.29
C LYS A 93 -0.24 19.34 19.57
N LYS A 94 -0.71 18.28 20.23
CA LYS A 94 -0.21 17.79 21.53
C LYS A 94 0.71 16.57 21.42
N THR A 95 0.91 16.08 20.20
CA THR A 95 1.61 14.83 19.91
C THR A 95 2.56 15.02 18.74
N LYS A 96 3.24 13.96 18.32
CA LYS A 96 4.09 13.92 17.12
C LYS A 96 3.30 13.66 15.84
N ILE A 97 1.97 13.52 15.92
CA ILE A 97 1.12 13.31 14.73
C ILE A 97 1.08 14.59 13.92
N ASN A 98 1.43 14.49 12.63
CA ASN A 98 1.50 15.61 11.70
C ASN A 98 0.75 15.35 10.38
N THR A 99 0.23 14.14 10.18
CA THR A 99 -0.34 13.74 8.90
C THR A 99 -1.72 13.13 9.06
N PHE A 100 -2.69 13.55 8.24
CA PHE A 100 -4.01 12.91 8.16
C PHE A 100 -4.16 12.20 6.82
N VAL A 101 -4.42 10.89 6.89
CA VAL A 101 -4.82 10.08 5.74
C VAL A 101 -6.33 10.07 5.69
N ILE A 102 -6.91 10.78 4.74
CA ILE A 102 -8.34 11.03 4.65
C ILE A 102 -8.89 10.26 3.47
N ASP A 103 -9.94 9.49 3.70
CA ASP A 103 -10.71 8.91 2.60
C ASP A 103 -11.25 10.02 1.71
N VAL A 104 -10.82 10.03 0.45
CA VAL A 104 -11.45 10.78 -0.63
C VAL A 104 -12.43 9.86 -1.37
N LYS A 105 -12.12 8.57 -1.46
CA LYS A 105 -13.04 7.50 -1.87
C LYS A 105 -12.84 6.27 -0.99
N GLU A 106 -13.87 5.86 -0.26
CA GLU A 106 -13.83 4.74 0.68
C GLU A 106 -14.25 3.39 0.07
N ASP A 107 -14.23 2.31 0.84
CA ASP A 107 -14.29 0.92 0.33
C ASP A 107 -15.68 0.41 -0.07
N ARG A 108 -16.72 1.21 0.15
CA ARG A 108 -18.04 1.06 -0.50
C ARG A 108 -18.18 1.92 -1.75
N GLY A 109 -17.21 2.78 -2.06
CA GLY A 109 -17.22 3.67 -3.23
C GLY A 109 -17.89 5.02 -3.00
N LEU A 110 -18.19 5.38 -1.75
CA LEU A 110 -18.62 6.73 -1.37
C LEU A 110 -17.43 7.69 -1.44
N VAL A 111 -17.73 8.96 -1.73
CA VAL A 111 -16.73 10.01 -1.89
C VAL A 111 -16.87 11.08 -0.80
N LEU A 112 -15.77 11.72 -0.43
CA LEU A 112 -15.73 12.72 0.64
C LEU A 112 -16.53 13.98 0.29
N PHE A 113 -16.32 14.53 -0.90
CA PHE A 113 -16.89 15.80 -1.34
C PHE A 113 -17.42 15.69 -2.79
N PRO A 114 -18.43 16.50 -3.17
CA PRO A 114 -18.92 16.52 -4.54
C PRO A 114 -17.88 16.99 -5.54
N ASN A 115 -17.76 16.30 -6.66
CA ASN A 115 -16.83 16.66 -7.74
C ASN A 115 -17.31 16.16 -9.12
N GLU A 116 -16.62 16.57 -10.19
CA GLU A 116 -16.99 16.25 -11.57
C GLU A 116 -16.76 14.78 -11.90
N THR A 117 -15.65 14.22 -11.42
CA THR A 117 -15.28 12.83 -11.66
C THR A 117 -16.32 11.86 -11.08
N ALA A 118 -16.70 12.03 -9.82
CA ALA A 118 -17.75 11.27 -9.16
C ALA A 118 -19.13 11.56 -9.75
N ALA A 119 -19.41 12.77 -10.25
CA ALA A 119 -20.65 13.04 -10.99
C ALA A 119 -20.80 12.16 -12.24
N LYS A 120 -19.68 11.82 -12.89
CA LYS A 120 -19.65 10.93 -14.07
C LYS A 120 -19.68 9.46 -13.72
N TYR A 121 -18.84 9.02 -12.78
CA TYR A 121 -18.61 7.59 -12.52
C TYR A 121 -19.44 7.03 -11.36
N SER A 122 -19.88 7.87 -10.42
CA SER A 122 -20.65 7.46 -9.24
C SER A 122 -21.64 8.55 -8.78
N PRO A 123 -22.66 8.90 -9.60
CA PRO A 123 -23.54 10.04 -9.30
C PRO A 123 -24.26 9.93 -7.95
N LYS A 124 -24.55 8.69 -7.52
CA LYS A 124 -25.17 8.40 -6.22
C LYS A 124 -24.23 8.75 -5.06
N ALA A 125 -22.99 8.27 -5.09
CA ALA A 125 -21.98 8.62 -4.08
C ALA A 125 -21.75 10.14 -4.05
N ASN A 126 -21.68 10.77 -5.22
CA ASN A 126 -21.45 12.20 -5.33
C ASN A 126 -22.51 13.03 -4.60
N ARG A 127 -23.80 12.65 -4.73
CA ARG A 127 -24.91 13.31 -4.00
C ARG A 127 -24.86 13.05 -2.49
N GLN A 128 -24.34 11.90 -2.09
CA GLN A 128 -24.24 11.47 -0.69
C GLN A 128 -22.97 11.97 0.02
N ALA A 129 -22.07 12.64 -0.71
CA ALA A 129 -20.83 13.16 -0.17
C ALA A 129 -21.07 14.05 1.06
N PRO A 130 -20.48 13.71 2.23
CA PRO A 130 -20.82 14.38 3.49
C PRO A 130 -20.16 15.76 3.62
N LEU A 131 -18.99 15.99 3.03
CA LEU A 131 -18.29 17.27 3.08
C LEU A 131 -18.79 18.19 1.96
N LYS A 132 -19.27 19.40 2.31
CA LYS A 132 -19.73 20.39 1.32
C LYS A 132 -18.70 21.47 1.00
N ASP A 133 -17.78 21.74 1.92
CA ASP A 133 -16.76 22.77 1.81
C ASP A 133 -15.36 22.14 1.89
N ILE A 134 -14.87 21.68 0.73
CA ILE A 134 -13.53 21.09 0.62
C ILE A 134 -12.43 22.13 0.79
N GLU A 135 -12.62 23.35 0.28
CA GLU A 135 -11.65 24.44 0.43
C GLU A 135 -11.46 24.82 1.91
N GLY A 136 -12.55 24.89 2.67
CA GLY A 136 -12.52 25.12 4.12
C GLY A 136 -11.82 24.00 4.90
N LEU A 137 -12.03 22.73 4.52
CA LEU A 137 -11.29 21.61 5.10
C LEU A 137 -9.80 21.74 4.84
N MET A 138 -9.40 21.94 3.58
CA MET A 138 -7.99 21.99 3.20
C MET A 138 -7.29 23.20 3.80
N LYS A 139 -7.97 24.36 3.87
CA LYS A 139 -7.48 25.53 4.61
C LYS A 139 -7.28 25.21 6.08
N LYS A 140 -8.26 24.57 6.74
CA LYS A 140 -8.16 24.20 8.16
C LYS A 140 -6.98 23.27 8.42
N LEU A 141 -6.76 22.25 7.59
CA LEU A 141 -5.61 21.35 7.72
C LEU A 141 -4.29 22.10 7.56
N LYS A 142 -4.17 22.94 6.52
CA LYS A 142 -2.98 23.75 6.25
C LYS A 142 -2.68 24.74 7.37
N ASP A 143 -3.68 25.47 7.87
CA ASP A 143 -3.54 26.43 8.98
C ASP A 143 -3.02 25.75 10.26
N ASN A 144 -3.25 24.45 10.42
CA ASN A 144 -2.79 23.66 11.55
C ASN A 144 -1.54 22.81 11.23
N GLY A 145 -0.89 23.04 10.10
CA GLY A 145 0.35 22.36 9.71
C GLY A 145 0.20 20.86 9.46
N ILE A 146 -1.00 20.40 9.10
CA ILE A 146 -1.27 18.99 8.83
C ILE A 146 -0.95 18.65 7.37
N TYR A 147 -0.10 17.65 7.17
CA TYR A 147 0.13 17.02 5.88
C TYR A 147 -1.07 16.14 5.50
N ALA A 148 -1.68 16.38 4.33
CA ALA A 148 -2.91 15.70 3.94
C ALA A 148 -2.65 14.65 2.86
N ILE A 149 -3.03 13.41 3.14
CA ILE A 149 -2.95 12.27 2.20
C ILE A 149 -4.37 11.89 1.77
N ALA A 150 -4.65 11.93 0.46
CA ALA A 150 -5.90 11.51 -0.12
C ALA A 150 -5.90 9.99 -0.33
N ARG A 151 -6.61 9.24 0.52
CA ARG A 151 -6.80 7.80 0.36
C ARG A 151 -7.92 7.51 -0.64
N ILE A 152 -7.61 6.70 -1.65
CA ILE A 152 -8.54 6.32 -2.72
C ILE A 152 -8.56 4.79 -2.83
N VAL A 153 -9.69 4.18 -2.48
CA VAL A 153 -9.89 2.73 -2.64
C VAL A 153 -10.12 2.37 -4.11
N CYS A 154 -9.23 1.59 -4.73
CA CYS A 154 -9.23 1.42 -6.19
C CYS A 154 -10.31 0.46 -6.72
N PHE A 155 -10.22 -0.82 -6.35
CA PHE A 155 -10.96 -1.90 -7.05
C PHE A 155 -12.04 -2.58 -6.21
N LYS A 156 -12.01 -2.36 -4.89
CA LYS A 156 -13.09 -2.73 -3.97
C LYS A 156 -14.12 -1.60 -3.96
N ASP A 157 -14.96 -1.55 -5.00
CA ASP A 157 -15.87 -0.43 -5.26
C ASP A 157 -17.29 -0.91 -5.63
N PRO A 158 -18.12 -1.28 -4.63
CA PRO A 158 -19.50 -1.69 -4.84
C PRO A 158 -20.35 -0.61 -5.54
N THR A 159 -20.17 0.67 -5.22
CA THR A 159 -20.99 1.73 -5.82
C THR A 159 -20.68 1.90 -7.32
N TYR A 160 -19.42 1.76 -7.71
CA TYR A 160 -19.04 1.71 -9.13
C TYR A 160 -19.67 0.50 -9.83
N VAL A 161 -19.67 -0.67 -9.20
CA VAL A 161 -20.28 -1.88 -9.76
C VAL A 161 -21.81 -1.75 -9.87
N ASP A 162 -22.48 -1.11 -8.91
CA ASP A 162 -23.92 -0.85 -9.01
C ASP A 162 -24.26 -0.01 -10.25
N GLN A 163 -23.39 0.95 -10.61
CA GLN A 163 -23.55 1.79 -11.80
C GLN A 163 -23.11 1.08 -13.09
N PHE A 164 -22.11 0.19 -13.01
CA PHE A 164 -21.56 -0.55 -14.14
C PHE A 164 -21.45 -2.07 -13.84
N PRO A 165 -22.58 -2.80 -13.79
CA PRO A 165 -22.59 -4.20 -13.31
C PRO A 165 -21.68 -5.15 -14.10
N ASP A 166 -21.53 -4.90 -15.41
CA ASP A 166 -20.68 -5.71 -16.30
C ASP A 166 -19.17 -5.61 -15.99
N ARG A 167 -18.77 -4.68 -15.11
CA ARG A 167 -17.38 -4.47 -14.68
C ARG A 167 -17.01 -5.27 -13.43
N ALA A 168 -17.97 -5.95 -12.81
CA ALA A 168 -17.72 -6.79 -11.65
C ALA A 168 -16.85 -8.01 -11.99
N ILE A 169 -16.04 -8.43 -11.02
CA ILE A 169 -15.51 -9.80 -11.01
C ILE A 169 -16.69 -10.75 -10.77
N LEU A 170 -16.82 -11.80 -11.57
CA LEU A 170 -17.93 -12.76 -11.44
C LEU A 170 -17.44 -14.09 -10.86
N ASP A 171 -18.27 -14.72 -10.02
CA ASP A 171 -18.10 -16.13 -9.67
C ASP A 171 -18.71 -17.00 -10.77
N LYS A 172 -17.86 -17.69 -11.56
CA LYS A 172 -18.27 -18.54 -12.69
C LYS A 172 -19.24 -19.65 -12.30
N ARG A 173 -19.24 -20.08 -11.03
CA ARG A 173 -20.14 -21.13 -10.54
C ARG A 173 -21.58 -20.64 -10.37
N THR A 174 -21.77 -19.34 -10.14
CA THR A 174 -23.08 -18.75 -9.86
C THR A 174 -23.53 -17.70 -10.87
N GLY A 175 -22.61 -17.18 -11.67
CA GLY A 175 -22.83 -16.05 -12.58
C GLY A 175 -23.02 -14.70 -11.88
N LYS A 176 -22.87 -14.63 -10.55
CA LYS A 176 -23.09 -13.41 -9.75
C LYS A 176 -21.79 -12.66 -9.48
N PRO A 177 -21.85 -11.34 -9.17
CA PRO A 177 -20.69 -10.60 -8.68
C PRO A 177 -20.05 -11.30 -7.47
N TYR A 178 -18.74 -11.46 -7.52
CA TYR A 178 -17.96 -12.00 -6.41
C TYR A 178 -18.00 -11.04 -5.22
N LYS A 179 -18.21 -11.61 -4.03
CA LYS A 179 -18.17 -10.90 -2.76
C LYS A 179 -17.04 -11.43 -1.90
N SER A 180 -16.23 -10.55 -1.33
CA SER A 180 -15.26 -10.91 -0.31
C SER A 180 -15.96 -11.28 1.01
N ARG A 181 -15.19 -11.77 2.00
CA ARG A 181 -15.72 -12.22 3.30
C ARG A 181 -16.49 -11.14 4.07
N ASP A 182 -16.17 -9.87 3.82
CA ASP A 182 -16.86 -8.69 4.36
C ASP A 182 -18.16 -8.34 3.61
N GLY A 183 -18.51 -9.12 2.58
CA GLY A 183 -19.73 -8.95 1.79
C GLY A 183 -19.63 -7.89 0.69
N LEU A 184 -18.47 -7.23 0.53
CA LEU A 184 -18.27 -6.18 -0.47
C LEU A 184 -17.88 -6.76 -1.83
N ILE A 185 -18.35 -6.09 -2.89
CA ILE A 185 -18.16 -6.48 -4.28
C ILE A 185 -16.90 -5.81 -4.83
N TRP A 186 -16.21 -6.53 -5.72
CA TRP A 186 -15.01 -6.05 -6.41
C TRP A 186 -15.28 -5.83 -7.89
N ALA A 187 -14.89 -4.66 -8.38
CA ALA A 187 -14.73 -4.42 -9.80
C ALA A 187 -13.43 -5.08 -10.29
N SER A 188 -13.37 -5.38 -11.59
CA SER A 188 -12.15 -5.93 -12.18
C SER A 188 -11.01 -4.89 -12.19
N PRO A 189 -9.82 -5.22 -11.65
CA PRO A 189 -8.64 -4.39 -11.84
C PRO A 189 -8.17 -4.27 -13.29
N HIS A 190 -8.70 -5.06 -14.23
CA HIS A 190 -8.42 -4.89 -15.66
C HIS A 190 -9.27 -3.78 -16.31
N ASP A 191 -10.27 -3.23 -15.61
CA ASP A 191 -11.14 -2.20 -16.16
C ASP A 191 -10.46 -0.83 -16.24
N LYS A 192 -10.06 -0.43 -17.44
CA LYS A 192 -9.41 0.87 -17.69
C LYS A 192 -10.33 2.06 -17.39
N ASN A 193 -11.65 1.91 -17.42
CA ASN A 193 -12.53 3.02 -17.03
C ASN A 193 -12.47 3.29 -15.53
N LEU A 194 -12.32 2.24 -14.71
CA LEU A 194 -12.10 2.40 -13.28
C LEU A 194 -10.70 2.96 -12.99
N TRP A 195 -9.71 2.68 -13.84
CA TRP A 195 -8.40 3.34 -13.76
C TRP A 195 -8.55 4.84 -13.96
N GLU A 196 -9.24 5.27 -15.02
CA GLU A 196 -9.52 6.70 -15.25
C GLU A 196 -10.29 7.32 -14.09
N TYR A 197 -11.26 6.61 -13.51
CA TYR A 197 -12.00 7.10 -12.36
C TYR A 197 -11.06 7.39 -11.18
N ASN A 198 -10.22 6.42 -10.80
CA ASN A 198 -9.30 6.56 -9.67
C ASN A 198 -8.23 7.63 -9.91
N ILE A 199 -7.69 7.72 -11.13
CA ILE A 199 -6.66 8.70 -11.48
C ILE A 199 -7.26 10.12 -11.52
N ASN A 200 -8.46 10.30 -12.06
CA ASN A 200 -9.09 11.63 -12.09
C ASN A 200 -9.52 12.08 -10.69
N MET A 201 -9.99 11.16 -9.82
CA MET A 201 -10.20 11.46 -8.40
C MET A 201 -8.91 11.91 -7.71
N ALA A 202 -7.77 11.29 -8.04
CA ALA A 202 -6.46 11.68 -7.52
C ALA A 202 -6.05 13.09 -7.99
N LYS A 203 -6.32 13.44 -9.25
CA LYS A 203 -6.08 14.79 -9.80
C LYS A 203 -6.95 15.84 -9.15
N GLU A 204 -8.21 15.54 -8.87
CA GLU A 204 -9.10 16.45 -8.15
C GLU A 204 -8.67 16.62 -6.69
N ALA A 205 -8.19 15.56 -6.03
CA ALA A 205 -7.59 15.67 -4.71
C ALA A 205 -6.34 16.57 -4.73
N ALA A 206 -5.46 16.40 -5.73
CA ALA A 206 -4.32 17.29 -5.93
C ALA A 206 -4.75 18.75 -6.13
N ALA A 207 -5.79 18.99 -6.94
CA ALA A 207 -6.28 20.33 -7.26
C ALA A 207 -6.82 21.09 -6.03
N VAL A 208 -7.43 20.40 -5.06
CA VAL A 208 -7.90 21.01 -3.81
C VAL A 208 -6.81 21.14 -2.74
N GLY A 209 -5.60 20.64 -3.01
CA GLY A 209 -4.41 20.89 -2.20
C GLY A 209 -3.96 19.73 -1.32
N PHE A 210 -4.37 18.50 -1.58
CA PHE A 210 -3.76 17.33 -0.93
C PHE A 210 -2.29 17.20 -1.33
N ASN A 211 -1.44 16.83 -0.37
CA ASN A 211 0.00 16.69 -0.58
C ASN A 211 0.39 15.38 -1.25
N GLU A 212 -0.41 14.35 -1.05
CA GLU A 212 -0.13 12.99 -1.49
C GLU A 212 -1.44 12.27 -1.83
N VAL A 213 -1.37 11.35 -2.79
CA VAL A 213 -2.45 10.40 -3.06
C VAL A 213 -1.96 9.01 -2.67
N GLN A 214 -2.75 8.31 -1.87
CA GLN A 214 -2.50 6.94 -1.46
C GLN A 214 -3.58 6.02 -2.04
N PHE A 215 -3.17 5.13 -2.93
CA PHE A 215 -4.06 4.12 -3.50
C PHE A 215 -4.16 2.92 -2.56
N ASP A 216 -5.35 2.69 -2.01
CA ASP A 216 -5.66 1.51 -1.19
C ASP A 216 -6.49 0.50 -1.99
N TYR A 217 -6.45 -0.77 -1.57
CA TYR A 217 -7.00 -1.92 -2.28
C TYR A 217 -6.62 -1.88 -3.77
N VAL A 218 -5.42 -1.41 -4.07
CA VAL A 218 -4.77 -1.43 -5.39
C VAL A 218 -4.23 -2.84 -5.65
N ARG A 219 -5.18 -3.78 -5.73
CA ARG A 219 -4.95 -5.22 -5.83
C ARG A 219 -6.20 -5.95 -6.31
N PHE A 220 -6.05 -7.23 -6.56
CA PHE A 220 -7.16 -8.16 -6.73
C PHE A 220 -7.73 -8.59 -5.37
N PRO A 221 -8.99 -9.07 -5.31
CA PRO A 221 -9.54 -9.66 -4.10
C PRO A 221 -8.67 -10.83 -3.63
N ALA A 222 -8.61 -11.04 -2.32
CA ALA A 222 -7.87 -12.17 -1.77
C ALA A 222 -8.48 -13.49 -2.26
N SER A 223 -7.72 -14.28 -3.01
CA SER A 223 -8.16 -15.52 -3.65
C SER A 223 -7.65 -16.78 -2.93
N ASN A 224 -7.28 -16.67 -1.65
CA ASN A 224 -6.66 -17.73 -0.85
C ASN A 224 -5.39 -18.30 -1.52
N GLY A 225 -4.48 -17.40 -1.91
CA GLY A 225 -3.24 -17.74 -2.62
C GLY A 225 -3.51 -18.29 -4.03
N GLY A 226 -4.42 -17.67 -4.78
CA GLY A 226 -4.75 -18.10 -6.15
C GLY A 226 -5.80 -19.22 -6.27
N LYS A 227 -6.18 -19.89 -5.18
CA LYS A 227 -7.12 -21.03 -5.20
C LYS A 227 -8.50 -20.70 -5.80
N LEU A 228 -8.95 -19.45 -5.71
CA LEU A 228 -10.22 -19.03 -6.31
C LEU A 228 -10.09 -18.63 -7.80
N ASP A 229 -8.89 -18.53 -8.36
CA ASP A 229 -8.69 -17.94 -9.69
C ASP A 229 -9.34 -18.77 -10.81
N SER A 230 -9.38 -20.10 -10.64
CA SER A 230 -10.05 -21.00 -11.58
C SER A 230 -11.58 -20.81 -11.62
N VAL A 231 -12.18 -20.26 -10.56
CA VAL A 231 -13.63 -20.06 -10.43
C VAL A 231 -14.06 -18.58 -10.51
N LEU A 232 -13.11 -17.64 -10.55
CA LEU A 232 -13.40 -16.22 -10.73
C LEU A 232 -13.13 -15.78 -12.17
N ASP A 233 -14.06 -15.00 -12.74
CA ASP A 233 -13.88 -14.28 -13.99
C ASP A 233 -13.43 -12.86 -13.68
N TYR A 234 -12.13 -12.62 -13.84
CA TYR A 234 -11.51 -11.33 -13.63
C TYR A 234 -11.70 -10.36 -14.80
N LYS A 235 -12.44 -10.71 -15.86
CA LYS A 235 -12.59 -9.87 -17.06
C LYS A 235 -11.25 -9.55 -17.76
N ASN A 236 -10.28 -10.46 -17.65
CA ASN A 236 -8.96 -10.31 -18.25
C ASN A 236 -8.99 -10.69 -19.74
N LYS A 237 -9.23 -9.71 -20.61
CA LYS A 237 -9.30 -9.92 -22.06
C LYS A 237 -7.93 -10.03 -22.73
N ASP A 238 -6.94 -9.36 -22.15
CA ASP A 238 -5.63 -9.16 -22.76
C ASP A 238 -4.58 -10.18 -22.26
N GLY A 239 -4.96 -11.08 -21.34
CA GLY A 239 -4.05 -12.08 -20.77
C GLY A 239 -2.95 -11.50 -19.88
N VAL A 240 -3.09 -10.25 -19.44
CA VAL A 240 -2.12 -9.54 -18.60
C VAL A 240 -2.15 -10.13 -17.19
N SER A 241 -0.99 -10.40 -16.60
CA SER A 241 -0.96 -10.98 -15.25
C SER A 241 -1.50 -10.02 -14.19
N LYS A 242 -1.87 -10.53 -13.01
CA LYS A 242 -2.29 -9.68 -11.88
C LYS A 242 -1.22 -8.65 -11.47
N PRO A 243 0.04 -9.03 -11.20
CA PRO A 243 1.07 -8.06 -10.81
C PRO A 243 1.37 -7.05 -11.92
N GLU A 244 1.36 -7.48 -13.18
CA GLU A 244 1.55 -6.58 -14.32
C GLU A 244 0.40 -5.59 -14.47
N THR A 245 -0.84 -6.03 -14.21
CA THR A 245 -2.03 -5.15 -14.21
C THR A 245 -1.90 -4.05 -13.17
N ILE A 246 -1.50 -4.39 -11.94
CA ILE A 246 -1.30 -3.42 -10.85
C ILE A 246 -0.12 -2.49 -11.14
N GLN A 247 1.00 -3.02 -11.63
CA GLN A 247 2.15 -2.19 -12.00
C GLN A 247 1.78 -1.20 -13.11
N ASN A 248 1.08 -1.65 -14.15
CA ASN A 248 0.64 -0.79 -15.26
C ASN A 248 -0.33 0.30 -14.80
N PHE A 249 -1.24 -0.01 -13.86
CA PHE A 249 -2.10 1.01 -13.25
C PHE A 249 -1.29 2.07 -12.51
N LEU A 250 -0.36 1.64 -11.65
CA LEU A 250 0.47 2.55 -10.86
C LEU A 250 1.41 3.39 -11.74
N LYS A 251 2.00 2.82 -12.80
CA LYS A 251 2.83 3.57 -13.75
C LYS A 251 2.01 4.67 -14.44
N LYS A 252 0.79 4.33 -14.88
CA LYS A 252 -0.11 5.31 -15.49
C LYS A 252 -0.48 6.42 -14.49
N ALA A 253 -0.92 6.04 -13.29
CA ALA A 253 -1.28 6.98 -12.25
C ALA A 253 -0.11 7.90 -11.89
N TYR A 254 1.09 7.34 -11.69
CA TYR A 254 2.30 8.11 -11.40
C TYR A 254 2.60 9.13 -12.50
N SER A 255 2.55 8.72 -13.77
CA SER A 255 2.85 9.60 -14.91
C SER A 255 1.88 10.78 -15.04
N GLU A 256 0.64 10.62 -14.58
CA GLU A 256 -0.40 11.64 -14.68
C GLU A 256 -0.51 12.51 -13.42
N ILE A 257 -0.07 12.01 -12.25
CA ILE A 257 -0.16 12.72 -10.97
C ILE A 257 1.14 13.45 -10.64
N SER A 258 2.30 12.86 -10.93
CA SER A 258 3.60 13.49 -10.61
C SER A 258 3.80 14.89 -11.24
N PRO A 259 3.30 15.22 -12.45
CA PRO A 259 3.37 16.58 -12.97
C PRO A 259 2.58 17.63 -12.18
N LEU A 260 1.66 17.18 -11.31
CA LEU A 260 0.90 18.05 -10.41
C LEU A 260 1.64 18.33 -9.09
N GLU A 261 2.90 17.91 -8.97
CA GLU A 261 3.72 18.08 -7.77
C GLU A 261 3.14 17.38 -6.53
N VAL A 262 2.42 16.27 -6.72
CA VAL A 262 1.83 15.43 -5.66
C VAL A 262 2.49 14.06 -5.64
N TYR A 263 2.80 13.56 -4.44
CA TYR A 263 3.40 12.25 -4.27
C TYR A 263 2.36 11.13 -4.44
N VAL A 264 2.82 9.98 -4.93
CA VAL A 264 1.96 8.79 -5.11
C VAL A 264 2.41 7.68 -4.17
N ALA A 265 1.46 7.15 -3.41
CA ALA A 265 1.65 6.04 -2.50
C ALA A 265 0.73 4.87 -2.85
N ALA A 266 1.13 3.66 -2.44
CA ALA A 266 0.31 2.46 -2.57
C ALA A 266 0.30 1.66 -1.27
N ASP A 267 -0.90 1.31 -0.81
CA ASP A 267 -1.08 0.39 0.31
C ASP A 267 -0.94 -1.05 -0.17
N VAL A 268 -0.11 -1.81 0.55
CA VAL A 268 0.14 -3.23 0.25
C VAL A 268 -0.17 -4.09 1.46
N TYR A 269 -0.62 -5.32 1.20
CA TYR A 269 -0.88 -6.28 2.25
C TYR A 269 0.40 -6.58 3.03
N GLY A 270 0.36 -6.59 4.37
CA GLY A 270 1.57 -6.63 5.21
C GLY A 270 2.51 -7.80 4.90
N MET A 271 1.94 -8.98 4.61
CA MET A 271 2.70 -10.19 4.26
C MET A 271 3.46 -10.09 2.93
N VAL A 272 3.06 -9.21 1.99
CA VAL A 272 3.75 -9.02 0.70
C VAL A 272 5.22 -8.65 0.91
N SER A 273 5.56 -7.97 2.01
CA SER A 273 6.96 -7.65 2.31
C SER A 273 7.82 -8.85 2.71
N SER A 274 7.22 -9.99 3.04
CA SER A 274 7.88 -11.18 3.61
C SER A 274 7.67 -12.47 2.81
N VAL A 275 7.06 -12.38 1.62
CA VAL A 275 6.89 -13.51 0.70
C VAL A 275 7.58 -13.23 -0.62
N GLU A 276 7.99 -14.28 -1.32
CA GLU A 276 8.63 -14.15 -2.63
C GLU A 276 7.63 -13.86 -3.76
N ASP A 277 6.36 -14.21 -3.57
CA ASP A 277 5.30 -14.06 -4.56
C ASP A 277 4.41 -12.81 -4.32
N ASP A 278 3.34 -12.68 -5.11
CA ASP A 278 2.33 -11.62 -5.00
C ASP A 278 1.09 -12.04 -4.18
N MET A 279 1.15 -13.18 -3.50
CA MET A 279 0.04 -13.86 -2.78
C MET A 279 -1.23 -14.09 -3.64
N GLY A 280 -1.11 -14.04 -4.97
CA GLY A 280 -2.24 -14.11 -5.90
C GLY A 280 -3.13 -12.87 -5.90
N ILE A 281 -2.69 -11.74 -5.34
CA ILE A 281 -3.44 -10.48 -5.27
C ILE A 281 -2.88 -9.39 -6.20
N GLY A 282 -1.84 -9.67 -6.98
CA GLY A 282 -1.22 -8.70 -7.89
C GLY A 282 -0.31 -7.68 -7.20
N GLN A 283 0.00 -7.86 -5.91
CA GLN A 283 0.92 -6.97 -5.21
C GLN A 283 2.31 -7.61 -5.14
N TYR A 284 3.14 -7.30 -6.13
CA TYR A 284 4.54 -7.71 -6.15
C TYR A 284 5.43 -6.55 -5.68
N TRP A 285 6.19 -6.74 -4.60
CA TRP A 285 6.87 -5.65 -3.89
C TRP A 285 7.78 -4.82 -4.78
N GLU A 286 8.71 -5.44 -5.51
CA GLU A 286 9.67 -4.72 -6.35
C GLU A 286 8.96 -3.97 -7.48
N ALA A 287 7.87 -4.52 -8.02
CA ALA A 287 7.13 -3.88 -9.09
C ALA A 287 6.39 -2.63 -8.62
N ILE A 288 5.86 -2.63 -7.39
CA ILE A 288 5.17 -1.48 -6.79
C ILE A 288 6.18 -0.45 -6.30
N SER A 289 7.14 -0.86 -5.45
CA SER A 289 8.13 0.02 -4.82
C SER A 289 9.03 0.71 -5.84
N ASN A 290 9.30 0.08 -6.99
CA ASN A 290 10.04 0.73 -8.07
C ASN A 290 9.31 1.94 -8.68
N VAL A 291 7.96 1.95 -8.64
CA VAL A 291 7.13 2.96 -9.32
C VAL A 291 6.71 4.10 -8.40
N VAL A 292 6.21 3.79 -7.20
CA VAL A 292 5.60 4.79 -6.31
C VAL A 292 6.63 5.55 -5.48
N ASP A 293 6.23 6.69 -4.90
CA ASP A 293 7.05 7.47 -3.97
C ASP A 293 7.10 6.81 -2.58
N TYR A 294 5.95 6.29 -2.11
CA TYR A 294 5.82 5.61 -0.83
C TYR A 294 5.12 4.26 -0.98
N ILE A 295 5.67 3.22 -0.34
CA ILE A 295 5.02 1.92 -0.23
C ILE A 295 4.57 1.71 1.21
N CYS A 296 3.29 1.40 1.39
CA CYS A 296 2.63 1.44 2.69
C CYS A 296 2.14 0.04 3.11
N PRO A 297 3.03 -0.86 3.60
CA PRO A 297 2.61 -2.18 4.05
C PRO A 297 1.74 -2.12 5.30
N MET A 298 0.61 -2.81 5.27
CA MET A 298 -0.32 -2.94 6.39
C MET A 298 0.17 -3.94 7.44
N LYS A 299 1.09 -3.51 8.32
CA LYS A 299 1.73 -4.33 9.36
C LYS A 299 0.88 -4.44 10.63
N TYR A 300 -0.39 -4.85 10.49
CA TYR A 300 -1.28 -5.06 11.64
C TYR A 300 -1.04 -6.44 12.25
N PRO A 301 -0.49 -6.57 13.47
CA PRO A 301 -0.18 -7.87 14.04
C PRO A 301 -1.39 -8.84 14.08
N SER A 302 -2.60 -8.31 14.30
CA SER A 302 -3.87 -9.06 14.23
C SER A 302 -4.20 -9.71 12.89
N HIS A 303 -3.55 -9.29 11.80
CA HIS A 303 -3.82 -9.76 10.44
C HIS A 303 -2.78 -10.78 9.95
N TYR A 304 -1.75 -11.07 10.75
CA TYR A 304 -0.78 -12.12 10.47
C TYR A 304 -1.31 -13.46 10.96
N GLY A 305 -1.09 -14.52 10.17
CA GLY A 305 -1.49 -15.87 10.55
C GLY A 305 -0.71 -16.39 11.76
N ASN A 306 -1.34 -17.24 12.57
CA ASN A 306 -0.66 -17.89 13.70
C ASN A 306 0.56 -18.70 13.21
N GLY A 307 1.66 -18.64 13.97
CA GLY A 307 2.93 -19.30 13.65
C GLY A 307 3.86 -18.50 12.73
N ILE A 308 3.38 -17.40 12.12
CA ILE A 308 4.24 -16.54 11.30
C ILE A 308 5.37 -15.95 12.17
N TYR A 309 6.59 -15.95 11.62
CA TYR A 309 7.84 -15.62 12.31
C TYR A 309 8.12 -16.46 13.58
N GLY A 310 7.50 -17.64 13.70
CA GLY A 310 7.61 -18.47 14.91
C GLY A 310 6.78 -17.96 16.10
N LEU A 311 5.91 -16.98 15.88
CA LEU A 311 5.07 -16.39 16.93
C LEU A 311 3.72 -17.13 17.00
N ALA A 312 3.37 -17.65 18.17
CA ALA A 312 2.13 -18.43 18.34
C ALA A 312 0.88 -17.64 17.92
N VAL A 313 0.79 -16.38 18.36
CA VAL A 313 -0.27 -15.43 18.01
C VAL A 313 0.40 -14.07 17.76
N PRO A 314 0.70 -13.69 16.51
CA PRO A 314 1.39 -12.43 16.20
C PRO A 314 0.76 -11.18 16.85
N ASP A 315 -0.57 -11.15 16.99
CA ASP A 315 -1.29 -10.07 17.70
C ASP A 315 -0.81 -9.83 19.13
N ALA A 316 -0.36 -10.88 19.82
CA ALA A 316 0.19 -10.83 21.17
C ALA A 316 1.68 -10.41 21.23
N TYR A 317 2.34 -10.31 20.08
CA TYR A 317 3.76 -9.97 19.92
C TYR A 317 3.93 -8.80 18.92
N PRO A 318 3.38 -7.61 19.24
CA PRO A 318 3.37 -6.47 18.31
C PRO A 318 4.77 -5.99 17.92
N TYR A 319 5.73 -6.04 18.86
CA TYR A 319 7.11 -5.66 18.59
C TYR A 319 7.73 -6.59 17.53
N GLU A 320 7.75 -7.89 17.81
CA GLU A 320 8.41 -8.90 16.98
C GLU A 320 7.78 -8.97 15.60
N THR A 321 6.44 -8.93 15.53
CA THR A 321 5.72 -8.98 14.26
C THR A 321 6.09 -7.81 13.36
N VAL A 322 6.10 -6.58 13.90
CA VAL A 322 6.48 -5.39 13.13
C VAL A 322 7.97 -5.39 12.82
N TYR A 323 8.83 -5.83 13.75
CA TYR A 323 10.28 -5.86 13.55
C TYR A 323 10.69 -6.77 12.40
N TYR A 324 10.20 -8.02 12.38
CA TYR A 324 10.54 -8.96 11.30
C TYR A 324 9.98 -8.50 9.96
N SER A 325 8.73 -8.05 9.94
CA SER A 325 8.10 -7.50 8.74
C SER A 325 8.87 -6.26 8.22
N ALA A 326 9.31 -5.36 9.09
CA ALA A 326 10.09 -4.16 8.74
C ALA A 326 11.46 -4.53 8.16
N ARG A 327 12.18 -5.45 8.82
CA ARG A 327 13.45 -5.99 8.33
C ARG A 327 13.32 -6.53 6.91
N ASP A 328 12.29 -7.33 6.66
CA ASP A 328 12.06 -7.95 5.35
C ASP A 328 11.73 -6.88 4.28
N SER A 329 10.93 -5.87 4.63
CA SER A 329 10.66 -4.72 3.73
C SER A 329 11.93 -3.98 3.32
N VAL A 330 12.80 -3.68 4.30
CA VAL A 330 14.09 -3.00 4.05
C VAL A 330 15.00 -3.89 3.19
N ALA A 331 15.06 -5.20 3.47
CA ALA A 331 15.85 -6.14 2.69
C ALA A 331 15.38 -6.20 1.23
N ARG A 332 14.06 -6.23 0.96
CA ARG A 332 13.54 -6.19 -0.41
C ARG A 332 13.86 -4.87 -1.12
N ASN A 333 13.71 -3.74 -0.44
CA ASN A 333 14.00 -2.42 -1.03
C ASN A 333 15.48 -2.24 -1.41
N ARG A 334 16.42 -2.89 -0.71
CA ARG A 334 17.85 -2.87 -1.09
C ARG A 334 18.12 -3.46 -2.47
N ASN A 335 17.20 -4.26 -2.99
CA ASN A 335 17.32 -4.85 -4.31
C ASN A 335 16.67 -3.97 -5.41
N ILE A 336 16.25 -2.74 -5.13
CA ILE A 336 15.60 -1.86 -6.09
C ILE A 336 16.48 -0.62 -6.26
N GLN A 337 16.73 -0.19 -7.50
CA GLN A 337 17.59 0.96 -7.76
C GLN A 337 16.90 2.29 -7.38
N THR A 338 15.60 2.39 -7.60
CA THR A 338 14.77 3.53 -7.26
C THR A 338 13.61 3.10 -6.34
N PRO A 339 13.91 2.63 -5.10
CA PRO A 339 12.88 2.13 -4.19
C PRO A 339 11.95 3.25 -3.73
N ALA A 340 10.73 2.90 -3.34
CA ALA A 340 9.83 3.78 -2.62
C ALA A 340 10.29 3.92 -1.16
N ILE A 341 9.96 5.03 -0.51
CA ILE A 341 10.12 5.16 0.94
C ILE A 341 9.11 4.22 1.61
N ILE A 342 9.58 3.45 2.60
CA ILE A 342 8.71 2.52 3.34
C ILE A 342 7.98 3.31 4.42
N ARG A 343 6.64 3.35 4.35
CA ARG A 343 5.78 4.02 5.33
C ARG A 343 4.67 3.07 5.81
N PRO A 344 4.94 2.19 6.78
CA PRO A 344 4.00 1.16 7.17
C PRO A 344 2.76 1.71 7.87
N TRP A 345 1.64 1.01 7.70
CA TRP A 345 0.54 1.12 8.64
C TRP A 345 0.76 0.20 9.83
N ILE A 346 0.48 0.68 11.04
CA ILE A 346 0.58 -0.06 12.31
C ILE A 346 -0.74 0.00 13.09
N GLN A 347 -0.95 -0.97 13.98
CA GLN A 347 -2.22 -1.22 14.65
C GLN A 347 -2.38 -0.39 15.93
N ASP A 348 -3.49 0.34 16.06
CA ASP A 348 -3.87 1.07 17.27
C ASP A 348 -5.29 0.70 17.75
N PHE A 349 -5.61 -0.59 17.68
CA PHE A 349 -6.88 -1.14 18.14
C PHE A 349 -6.69 -2.53 18.73
N THR A 350 -7.64 -2.95 19.58
CA THR A 350 -7.69 -4.32 20.11
C THR A 350 -8.51 -5.20 19.18
N ALA A 351 -7.90 -6.25 18.62
CA ALA A 351 -8.53 -7.17 17.68
C ALA A 351 -9.26 -8.30 18.41
N SER A 352 -10.39 -8.00 19.07
CA SER A 352 -11.10 -8.96 19.93
C SER A 352 -11.60 -10.24 19.23
N TRP A 353 -11.63 -10.24 17.89
CA TRP A 353 -11.96 -11.41 17.08
C TRP A 353 -10.79 -12.40 16.92
N VAL A 354 -9.57 -12.03 17.29
CA VAL A 354 -8.39 -12.91 17.24
C VAL A 354 -8.34 -13.75 18.50
N SER A 355 -8.25 -15.07 18.35
CA SER A 355 -8.04 -15.98 19.48
C SER A 355 -6.62 -15.77 20.03
N GLY A 356 -6.52 -15.46 21.33
CA GLY A 356 -5.25 -15.11 21.98
C GLY A 356 -4.84 -13.64 21.83
N HIS A 357 -5.76 -12.76 21.41
CA HIS A 357 -5.50 -11.32 21.34
C HIS A 357 -5.11 -10.75 22.71
N ILE A 358 -4.41 -9.62 22.67
CA ILE A 358 -4.09 -8.81 23.86
C ILE A 358 -4.81 -7.47 23.77
N LYS A 359 -4.96 -6.79 24.93
CA LYS A 359 -5.43 -5.41 24.92
C LYS A 359 -4.32 -4.50 24.38
N TYR A 360 -4.65 -3.73 23.35
CA TYR A 360 -3.78 -2.69 22.81
C TYR A 360 -3.94 -1.39 23.59
N GLY A 361 -2.81 -0.78 23.91
CA GLY A 361 -2.70 0.53 24.54
C GLY A 361 -1.30 1.09 24.29
N GLU A 362 -0.84 1.99 25.16
CA GLU A 362 0.39 2.76 24.93
C GLU A 362 1.60 1.88 24.61
N LYS A 363 1.85 0.85 25.44
CA LYS A 363 3.00 -0.05 25.28
C LYS A 363 2.99 -0.73 23.92
N GLN A 364 1.86 -1.31 23.51
CA GLN A 364 1.75 -2.08 22.26
C GLN A 364 1.97 -1.19 21.03
N VAL A 365 1.50 0.05 21.06
CA VAL A 365 1.74 1.01 19.96
C VAL A 365 3.20 1.46 19.94
N ARG A 366 3.78 1.82 21.10
CA ARG A 366 5.19 2.21 21.22
C ARG A 366 6.14 1.09 20.82
N ASP A 367 5.80 -0.16 21.13
CA ASP A 367 6.57 -1.33 20.72
C ASP A 367 6.63 -1.46 19.19
N GLN A 368 5.51 -1.24 18.48
CA GLN A 368 5.51 -1.23 17.01
C GLN A 368 6.36 -0.09 16.44
N ILE A 369 6.25 1.12 17.02
CA ILE A 369 7.06 2.27 16.60
C ILE A 369 8.55 1.99 16.80
N ARG A 370 8.95 1.47 17.97
CA ARG A 370 10.34 1.08 18.26
C ARG A 370 10.84 0.06 17.25
N ALA A 371 10.03 -0.95 16.91
CA ALA A 371 10.40 -1.96 15.93
C ALA A 371 10.67 -1.38 14.52
N LEU A 372 9.93 -0.34 14.12
CA LEU A 372 10.20 0.40 12.87
C LEU A 372 11.50 1.19 12.97
N GLU A 373 11.69 1.96 14.04
CA GLU A 373 12.87 2.81 14.27
C GLU A 373 14.16 1.99 14.27
N GLU A 374 14.17 0.83 14.91
CA GLU A 374 15.33 -0.09 14.93
C GLU A 374 15.67 -0.69 13.56
N ASN A 375 14.74 -0.62 12.59
CA ASN A 375 14.98 -0.97 11.19
C ASN A 375 15.24 0.26 10.30
N GLY A 376 15.42 1.45 10.89
CA GLY A 376 15.65 2.70 10.17
C GLY A 376 14.41 3.27 9.47
N ILE A 377 13.21 2.83 9.85
CA ILE A 377 11.94 3.36 9.34
C ILE A 377 11.39 4.33 10.39
N THR A 378 11.31 5.61 10.04
CA THR A 378 10.87 6.67 10.95
C THR A 378 9.49 7.23 10.61
N GLU A 379 8.93 6.84 9.47
CA GLU A 379 7.58 7.20 9.04
C GLU A 379 6.59 6.05 9.28
N TYR A 380 5.39 6.37 9.76
CA TYR A 380 4.35 5.38 9.99
C TYR A 380 2.94 6.00 9.96
N LEU A 381 1.95 5.16 9.77
CA LEU A 381 0.54 5.51 9.77
C LEU A 381 -0.21 4.64 10.79
N LEU A 382 -1.02 5.25 11.67
CA LEU A 382 -1.82 4.52 12.65
C LEU A 382 -3.18 4.18 12.09
N TRP A 383 -3.49 2.89 12.09
CA TRP A 383 -4.80 2.39 11.70
C TRP A 383 -5.68 2.13 12.93
N ASN A 384 -6.85 2.78 12.92
CA ASN A 384 -7.98 2.42 13.76
C ASN A 384 -9.26 2.86 13.03
N ALA A 385 -10.10 1.89 12.65
CA ALA A 385 -11.32 2.15 11.87
C ALA A 385 -12.34 3.03 12.62
N GLY A 386 -12.29 3.06 13.95
CA GLY A 386 -13.10 3.94 14.79
C GLY A 386 -12.52 5.34 14.99
N ASN A 387 -11.40 5.67 14.32
CA ASN A 387 -10.65 6.93 14.43
C ASN A 387 -10.47 7.38 15.89
N THR A 388 -10.07 6.44 16.74
CA THR A 388 -9.73 6.66 18.15
C THR A 388 -8.31 6.20 18.35
N TYR A 389 -7.45 7.10 18.83
CA TYR A 389 -6.01 6.89 18.84
C TYR A 389 -5.46 6.93 20.27
N THR A 390 -4.46 6.10 20.52
CA THR A 390 -3.75 6.05 21.80
C THR A 390 -2.77 7.22 21.89
N GLU A 391 -3.27 8.41 22.26
CA GLU A 391 -2.46 9.65 22.26
C GLU A 391 -1.14 9.50 23.03
N ALA A 392 -1.16 8.81 24.17
CA ALA A 392 0.01 8.62 25.02
C ALA A 392 1.17 7.91 24.30
N ALA A 393 0.88 7.09 23.28
CA ALA A 393 1.91 6.40 22.51
C ALA A 393 2.69 7.30 21.54
N VAL A 394 2.10 8.44 21.18
CA VAL A 394 2.62 9.34 20.12
C VAL A 394 2.97 10.73 20.62
N ARG A 395 3.00 10.95 21.94
CA ARG A 395 3.51 12.19 22.53
C ARG A 395 5.00 12.36 22.34
#